data_AF-A0A1B1M1B4-F1
#
_entry.id   AF-A0A1B1M1B4-F1
#
_cell.length_a   1.000
_cell.length_b   1.000
_cell.length_c   1.000
_cell.angle_alpha   90.00
_cell.angle_beta   90.00
_cell.angle_gamma   90.00
#
_symmetry.space_group_name_H-M   'P 1'
#
loop_
_entity.id
_entity.type
_entity.pdbx_description
1 polymer ?
#
loop_
_entity_poly.entity_id
_entity_poly.type
_entity_poly.pdbx_seq_one_letter_code
_entity_poly.pdbx_strand_id
1 'polypeptide(L)'
;MQQMTDGGCMYTLSASPGSTFERNYCHSNNGWFGFYHDEGSRDFTDTNNVFRNTGEWGHENSNATNNTGALTLTDTWTTNSSANITNTNGRGDVVSGTVVVSDGNWPPAAKTVMDNAGIHPLYRPLTTDPVSSPYSAYSSTPANTGQSGGHFTITDAGKDIWGAGGQHEDEYGTVFRKGAAVDGTSVTARVDSLDKTSGWAKAGVVLRNDLTDDGSSPGYAAVVVTPTNGVSFQRDSSADGYLDQLTSTAATVKAPVWLRLTRTATQVSASYSTDGTTFTQLGSKVTLPSMATTQDAGVIHTAHSTTAGSATFSNLRIVTSPYEAYSSIPAAVSQSGQVTSLTNAGIAVWGSGTAYDDEYSAAYRTGAAGTSSTVTSASTVGTTPTVGPKPA
;
A
#
# COMPACT_ATOMS: atom_id res chain seq x y z
N MET A 1 -11.80 -4.84 37.78
CA MET A 1 -12.09 -6.20 37.30
C MET A 1 -10.94 -7.10 37.68
N GLN A 2 -11.21 -8.26 38.29
CA GLN A 2 -10.19 -9.31 38.40
C GLN A 2 -9.96 -9.90 37.01
N GLN A 3 -8.69 -10.03 36.64
CA GLN A 3 -8.28 -10.71 35.42
C GLN A 3 -8.38 -12.21 35.68
N MET A 4 -9.20 -12.92 34.88
CA MET A 4 -9.24 -14.38 34.89
C MET A 4 -8.10 -14.90 34.01
N THR A 5 -7.27 -15.81 34.53
CA THR A 5 -6.05 -16.33 33.87
C THR A 5 -6.26 -17.71 33.23
N ASP A 6 -7.51 -18.15 33.12
CA ASP A 6 -7.86 -19.47 32.60
C ASP A 6 -8.32 -19.35 31.15
N GLY A 7 -7.36 -19.25 30.23
CA GLY A 7 -7.64 -19.08 28.82
C GLY A 7 -6.40 -18.98 27.94
N GLY A 8 -6.58 -19.28 26.66
CA GLY A 8 -5.58 -19.10 25.60
C GLY A 8 -6.16 -18.35 24.41
N CYS A 9 -5.34 -18.09 23.40
CA CYS A 9 -5.82 -17.53 22.12
C CYS A 9 -6.89 -18.46 21.50
N MET A 10 -6.70 -19.76 21.67
CA MET A 10 -7.67 -20.80 21.36
C MET A 10 -7.79 -21.68 22.60
N TYR A 11 -9.03 -21.95 22.98
CA TYR A 11 -9.36 -22.70 24.19
C TYR A 11 -10.37 -23.78 23.85
N THR A 12 -10.16 -24.97 24.39
CA THR A 12 -11.10 -26.09 24.26
C THR A 12 -11.42 -26.66 25.63
N LEU A 13 -12.60 -27.26 25.75
CA LEU A 13 -13.03 -28.00 26.93
C LEU A 13 -13.89 -29.17 26.46
N SER A 14 -13.62 -30.37 26.97
CA SER A 14 -14.26 -31.64 26.55
C SER A 14 -13.76 -32.26 25.23
N ALA A 15 -14.01 -33.56 25.08
CA ALA A 15 -13.65 -34.33 23.90
C ALA A 15 -14.46 -33.89 22.68
N SER A 16 -13.79 -33.69 21.54
CA SER A 16 -14.45 -33.25 20.31
C SER A 16 -13.82 -33.91 19.07
N PRO A 17 -14.07 -35.21 18.85
CA PRO A 17 -13.43 -35.97 17.78
C PRO A 17 -13.64 -35.35 16.40
N GLY A 18 -12.54 -35.21 15.65
CA GLY A 18 -12.56 -34.64 14.29
C GLY A 18 -12.62 -33.11 14.24
N SER A 19 -12.52 -32.44 15.39
CA SER A 19 -12.41 -30.98 15.44
C SER A 19 -11.01 -30.52 15.10
N THR A 20 -10.91 -29.44 14.33
CA THR A 20 -9.64 -28.90 13.87
C THR A 20 -9.48 -27.42 14.15
N PHE A 21 -8.26 -27.00 14.50
CA PHE A 21 -7.83 -25.61 14.44
C PHE A 21 -6.77 -25.49 13.35
N GLU A 22 -7.15 -24.94 12.20
CA GLU A 22 -6.25 -24.81 11.05
C GLU A 22 -6.01 -23.33 10.70
N ARG A 23 -4.73 -22.95 10.49
CA ARG A 23 -4.35 -21.64 9.93
C ARG A 23 -4.85 -20.43 10.73
N ASN A 24 -4.75 -20.49 12.05
CA ASN A 24 -5.07 -19.37 12.94
C ASN A 24 -3.81 -18.55 13.26
N TYR A 25 -3.99 -17.26 13.56
CA TYR A 25 -2.91 -16.38 14.00
C TYR A 25 -3.25 -15.71 15.33
N CYS A 26 -2.44 -15.97 16.35
CA CYS A 26 -2.44 -15.19 17.58
C CYS A 26 -1.27 -14.21 17.58
N HIS A 27 -1.57 -12.90 17.52
CA HIS A 27 -0.55 -11.85 17.45
C HIS A 27 0.16 -11.58 18.79
N SER A 28 -0.60 -11.61 19.88
CA SER A 28 -0.14 -11.52 21.26
C SER A 28 -1.30 -11.84 22.19
N ASN A 29 -0.99 -12.39 23.36
CA ASN A 29 -1.94 -12.62 24.44
C ASN A 29 -1.38 -12.15 25.79
N ASN A 30 -0.47 -11.17 25.79
CA ASN A 30 0.17 -10.67 27.01
C ASN A 30 0.98 -11.74 27.79
N GLY A 31 1.60 -12.69 27.08
CA GLY A 31 2.50 -13.69 27.66
C GLY A 31 1.82 -14.93 28.24
N TRP A 32 0.55 -15.17 27.91
CA TRP A 32 -0.23 -16.33 28.35
C TRP A 32 -0.22 -17.46 27.29
N PHE A 33 -1.19 -18.38 27.35
CA PHE A 33 -1.24 -19.58 26.52
C PHE A 33 -1.70 -19.34 25.07
N GLY A 34 -0.99 -19.92 24.10
CA GLY A 34 -1.38 -19.93 22.69
C GLY A 34 -2.62 -20.80 22.48
N PHE A 35 -2.40 -22.10 22.38
CA PHE A 35 -3.43 -23.10 22.63
C PHE A 35 -3.55 -23.39 24.12
N TYR A 36 -4.79 -23.54 24.57
CA TYR A 36 -5.14 -24.08 25.88
C TYR A 36 -6.18 -25.18 25.69
N HIS A 37 -5.71 -26.43 25.73
CA HIS A 37 -6.60 -27.59 25.80
C HIS A 37 -6.91 -27.91 27.25
N ASP A 38 -8.11 -27.54 27.68
CA ASP A 38 -8.53 -27.63 29.06
C ASP A 38 -9.26 -28.94 29.39
N GLU A 39 -9.42 -29.22 30.67
CA GLU A 39 -9.90 -30.45 31.29
C GLU A 39 -10.87 -31.28 30.42
N GLY A 40 -10.36 -32.40 29.90
CA GLY A 40 -11.12 -33.33 29.07
C GLY A 40 -11.04 -33.06 27.56
N SER A 41 -10.34 -32.03 27.11
CA SER A 41 -10.07 -31.77 25.70
C SER A 41 -9.33 -32.93 25.05
N ARG A 42 -9.95 -33.50 24.03
CA ARG A 42 -9.46 -34.74 23.42
C ARG A 42 -9.80 -34.81 21.94
N ASP A 43 -8.91 -35.44 21.19
CA ASP A 43 -9.10 -35.78 19.77
C ASP A 43 -9.22 -34.55 18.84
N PHE A 44 -8.51 -33.46 19.19
CA PHE A 44 -8.32 -32.26 18.36
C PHE A 44 -7.11 -32.40 17.43
N THR A 45 -7.19 -31.75 16.25
CA THR A 45 -6.08 -31.65 15.31
C THR A 45 -5.80 -30.18 14.95
N ASP A 46 -4.65 -29.68 15.37
CA ASP A 46 -4.26 -28.30 15.23
C ASP A 46 -3.10 -28.19 14.26
N THR A 47 -3.31 -27.53 13.12
CA THR A 47 -2.34 -27.50 12.03
C THR A 47 -2.09 -26.09 11.51
N ASN A 48 -0.84 -25.81 11.15
CA ASN A 48 -0.46 -24.59 10.43
C ASN A 48 -0.80 -23.28 11.19
N ASN A 49 -0.77 -23.30 12.51
CA ASN A 49 -1.10 -22.12 13.33
C ASN A 49 0.13 -21.25 13.61
N VAL A 50 -0.07 -19.95 13.80
CA VAL A 50 0.99 -18.97 14.07
C VAL A 50 0.77 -18.33 15.43
N PHE A 51 1.76 -18.41 16.31
CA PHE A 51 1.78 -17.76 17.63
C PHE A 51 2.92 -16.76 17.71
N ARG A 52 2.57 -15.48 17.75
CA ARG A 52 3.53 -14.40 17.96
C ARG A 52 3.32 -13.84 19.36
N ASN A 53 4.42 -13.55 20.05
CA ASN A 53 4.42 -12.88 21.35
C ASN A 53 3.45 -13.52 22.38
N THR A 54 3.38 -14.84 22.40
CA THR A 54 2.68 -15.61 23.43
C THR A 54 3.66 -16.11 24.48
N GLY A 55 3.13 -16.52 25.63
CA GLY A 55 3.83 -17.37 26.57
C GLY A 55 4.00 -18.77 25.99
N GLU A 56 3.56 -19.77 26.73
CA GLU A 56 3.54 -21.15 26.25
C GLU A 56 2.60 -21.28 25.04
N TRP A 57 3.10 -21.71 23.89
CA TRP A 57 2.32 -21.70 22.64
C TRP A 57 1.32 -22.86 22.58
N GLY A 58 1.58 -23.95 23.30
CA GLY A 58 0.70 -25.10 23.41
C GLY A 58 0.65 -25.60 24.84
N HIS A 59 -0.50 -25.40 25.49
CA HIS A 59 -0.77 -25.76 26.86
C HIS A 59 -1.90 -26.78 26.96
N GLU A 60 -1.66 -27.83 27.72
CA GLU A 60 -2.61 -28.87 28.12
C GLU A 60 -2.76 -28.82 29.63
N ASN A 61 -3.97 -28.50 30.09
CA ASN A 61 -4.32 -28.63 31.48
C ASN A 61 -4.79 -30.07 31.74
N SER A 62 -3.85 -30.91 32.16
CA SER A 62 -4.13 -32.31 32.50
C SER A 62 -3.68 -32.69 33.91
N ASN A 63 -4.48 -33.52 34.55
CA ASN A 63 -4.22 -34.06 35.87
C ASN A 63 -4.74 -35.50 35.98
N ALA A 64 -4.50 -36.17 37.11
CA ALA A 64 -4.87 -37.57 37.30
C ALA A 64 -6.39 -37.84 37.25
N THR A 65 -7.21 -36.79 37.32
CA THR A 65 -8.67 -36.88 37.37
C THR A 65 -9.37 -36.44 36.07
N ASN A 66 -8.61 -36.01 35.06
CA ASN A 66 -9.15 -35.62 33.75
C ASN A 66 -8.50 -36.41 32.59
N ASN A 67 -9.17 -36.37 31.44
CA ASN A 67 -8.82 -37.15 30.26
C ASN A 67 -8.33 -36.27 29.08
N THR A 68 -7.74 -35.12 29.37
CA THR A 68 -7.11 -34.28 28.34
C THR A 68 -5.98 -35.06 27.67
N GLY A 69 -5.90 -35.04 26.33
CA GLY A 69 -4.88 -35.78 25.57
C GLY A 69 -5.34 -36.20 24.18
N ALA A 70 -4.59 -37.08 23.51
CA ALA A 70 -4.81 -37.47 22.11
C ALA A 70 -4.97 -36.26 21.16
N LEU A 71 -4.21 -35.20 21.43
CA LEU A 71 -4.13 -33.98 20.65
C LEU A 71 -3.08 -34.15 19.55
N THR A 72 -3.36 -33.65 18.35
CA THR A 72 -2.38 -33.65 17.24
C THR A 72 -2.06 -32.22 16.85
N LEU A 73 -0.88 -31.72 17.19
CA LEU A 73 -0.39 -30.39 16.86
C LEU A 73 0.73 -30.51 15.81
N THR A 74 0.49 -30.06 14.58
CA THR A 74 1.51 -30.09 13.52
C THR A 74 1.76 -28.73 12.89
N ASP A 75 2.99 -28.54 12.38
CA ASP A 75 3.36 -27.42 11.52
C ASP A 75 3.08 -26.03 12.13
N THR A 76 3.26 -25.89 13.45
CA THR A 76 3.04 -24.63 14.16
C THR A 76 4.27 -23.71 14.08
N TRP A 77 4.06 -22.42 13.81
CA TRP A 77 5.11 -21.40 13.86
C TRP A 77 4.97 -20.54 15.09
N THR A 78 6.02 -20.41 15.90
CA THR A 78 5.94 -19.68 17.18
C THR A 78 7.17 -18.83 17.45
N THR A 79 7.03 -17.67 18.11
CA THR A 79 8.19 -16.90 18.61
C THR A 79 8.73 -17.44 19.94
N ASN A 80 8.00 -18.33 20.61
CA ASN A 80 8.36 -18.88 21.92
C ASN A 80 8.35 -20.41 21.85
N SER A 81 9.42 -21.07 22.30
CA SER A 81 9.55 -22.52 22.24
C SER A 81 8.80 -23.27 23.36
N SER A 82 8.26 -22.57 24.35
CA SER A 82 7.65 -23.18 25.54
C SER A 82 6.32 -23.88 25.20
N ALA A 83 6.20 -25.17 25.54
CA ALA A 83 4.99 -25.98 25.48
C ALA A 83 5.07 -27.12 26.52
N ASN A 84 3.95 -27.50 27.13
CA ASN A 84 3.82 -28.67 27.99
C ASN A 84 3.15 -29.86 27.26
N ILE A 85 2.48 -29.58 26.14
CA ILE A 85 1.98 -30.61 25.21
C ILE A 85 3.19 -31.23 24.53
N THR A 86 3.40 -32.53 24.73
CA THR A 86 4.57 -33.23 24.20
C THR A 86 4.23 -34.66 23.83
N ASN A 87 5.04 -35.25 22.95
CA ASN A 87 4.91 -36.67 22.56
C ASN A 87 5.24 -37.64 23.69
N THR A 88 5.64 -37.13 24.87
CA THR A 88 6.19 -37.91 25.97
C THR A 88 5.42 -37.72 27.27
N ASN A 89 4.33 -36.96 27.29
CA ASN A 89 3.51 -36.75 28.49
C ASN A 89 2.63 -37.96 28.86
N GLY A 90 2.62 -39.03 28.05
CA GLY A 90 1.85 -40.25 28.29
C GLY A 90 0.34 -40.10 28.02
N ARG A 91 -0.08 -39.03 27.35
CA ARG A 91 -1.48 -38.70 27.06
C ARG A 91 -1.91 -39.01 25.63
N GLY A 92 -0.97 -39.49 24.81
CA GLY A 92 -1.20 -39.87 23.42
C GLY A 92 -1.12 -38.71 22.44
N ASP A 93 -0.50 -37.59 22.84
CA ASP A 93 -0.37 -36.43 21.98
C ASP A 93 0.73 -36.59 20.93
N VAL A 94 0.54 -35.90 19.81
CA VAL A 94 1.45 -35.86 18.67
C VAL A 94 1.74 -34.41 18.33
N VAL A 95 2.99 -34.01 18.50
CA VAL A 95 3.55 -32.69 18.25
C VAL A 95 4.70 -32.85 17.27
N SER A 96 4.61 -32.19 16.12
CA SER A 96 5.63 -32.26 15.07
C SER A 96 5.64 -31.02 14.18
N GLY A 97 6.73 -30.78 13.45
CA GLY A 97 6.81 -29.66 12.49
C GLY A 97 6.82 -28.26 13.12
N THR A 98 6.91 -28.13 14.46
CA THR A 98 6.99 -26.83 15.11
C THR A 98 8.27 -26.09 14.72
N VAL A 99 8.14 -24.85 14.25
CA VAL A 99 9.25 -23.97 13.90
C VAL A 99 9.27 -22.76 14.83
N VAL A 100 10.37 -22.57 15.54
CA VAL A 100 10.58 -21.40 16.41
C VAL A 100 11.22 -20.27 15.60
N VAL A 101 10.54 -19.14 15.50
CA VAL A 101 10.94 -17.95 14.73
C VAL A 101 11.40 -16.86 15.69
N SER A 102 12.71 -16.80 15.99
CA SER A 102 13.30 -15.84 16.94
C SER A 102 13.82 -14.55 16.31
N ASP A 103 14.07 -14.56 15.00
CA ASP A 103 14.66 -13.44 14.24
C ASP A 103 13.61 -12.60 13.48
N GLY A 104 12.33 -12.97 13.59
CA GLY A 104 11.23 -12.35 12.86
C GLY A 104 11.16 -12.75 11.38
N ASN A 105 12.03 -13.63 10.89
CA ASN A 105 12.02 -14.11 9.51
C ASN A 105 11.02 -15.27 9.34
N TRP A 106 9.73 -14.92 9.34
CA TRP A 106 8.66 -15.88 9.22
C TRP A 106 8.70 -16.65 7.88
N PRO A 107 8.53 -18.00 7.91
CA PRO A 107 8.38 -18.80 6.71
C PRO A 107 7.22 -18.30 5.81
N PRO A 108 7.30 -18.46 4.48
CA PRO A 108 6.24 -18.02 3.56
C PRO A 108 4.85 -18.52 3.94
N ALA A 109 4.71 -19.78 4.35
CA ALA A 109 3.43 -20.34 4.77
C ALA A 109 2.87 -19.65 6.03
N ALA A 110 3.71 -19.36 7.02
CA ALA A 110 3.32 -18.60 8.21
C ALA A 110 2.86 -17.18 7.86
N LYS A 111 3.55 -16.51 6.91
CA LYS A 111 3.15 -15.19 6.42
C LYS A 111 1.78 -15.22 5.76
N THR A 112 1.51 -16.22 4.92
CA THR A 112 0.18 -16.43 4.34
C THR A 112 -0.91 -16.57 5.41
N VAL A 113 -0.63 -17.29 6.50
CA VAL A 113 -1.57 -17.42 7.63
C VAL A 113 -1.79 -16.07 8.31
N MET A 114 -0.72 -15.34 8.63
CA MET A 114 -0.81 -14.02 9.26
C MET A 114 -1.57 -13.01 8.39
N ASP A 115 -1.33 -13.00 7.07
CA ASP A 115 -1.94 -12.06 6.13
C ASP A 115 -3.44 -12.32 5.94
N ASN A 116 -3.84 -13.60 5.99
CA ASN A 116 -5.23 -14.03 5.84
C ASN A 116 -6.02 -14.00 7.16
N ALA A 117 -5.35 -13.88 8.30
CA ALA A 117 -6.00 -13.84 9.60
C ALA A 117 -6.83 -12.56 9.82
N GLY A 118 -7.74 -12.64 10.80
CA GLY A 118 -8.70 -11.59 11.11
C GLY A 118 -9.94 -11.67 10.23
N ILE A 119 -10.58 -10.52 10.01
CA ILE A 119 -11.79 -10.46 9.19
C ILE A 119 -11.41 -10.82 7.75
N HIS A 120 -12.17 -11.72 7.13
CA HIS A 120 -12.03 -12.08 5.73
C HIS A 120 -11.95 -10.80 4.88
N PRO A 121 -11.04 -10.70 3.88
CA PRO A 121 -10.86 -9.47 3.12
C PRO A 121 -12.16 -8.80 2.63
N LEU A 122 -13.11 -9.60 2.15
CA LEU A 122 -14.45 -9.13 1.74
C LEU A 122 -15.23 -8.35 2.83
N TYR A 123 -14.99 -8.66 4.11
CA TYR A 123 -15.68 -8.09 5.27
C TYR A 123 -14.82 -7.09 6.06
N ARG A 124 -13.52 -6.93 5.74
CA ARG A 124 -12.66 -5.91 6.36
C ARG A 124 -13.25 -4.48 6.28
N PRO A 125 -14.06 -4.11 5.26
CA PRO A 125 -14.74 -2.81 5.23
C PRO A 125 -15.87 -2.63 6.26
N LEU A 126 -16.46 -3.71 6.80
CA LEU A 126 -17.51 -3.58 7.84
C LEU A 126 -16.98 -3.02 9.17
N THR A 127 -15.66 -2.91 9.32
CA THR A 127 -15.00 -2.26 10.46
C THR A 127 -14.56 -0.82 10.20
N THR A 128 -14.85 -0.27 9.03
CA THR A 128 -14.53 1.12 8.67
C THR A 128 -15.81 1.91 8.42
N ASP A 129 -15.86 3.15 8.91
CA ASP A 129 -17.00 4.02 8.71
C ASP A 129 -17.19 4.31 7.21
N PRO A 130 -18.40 4.67 6.74
CA PRO A 130 -18.60 5.10 5.37
C PRO A 130 -17.66 6.26 4.98
N VAL A 131 -17.22 6.29 3.73
CA VAL A 131 -16.48 7.42 3.19
C VAL A 131 -17.31 8.70 3.37
N SER A 132 -16.67 9.72 3.93
CA SER A 132 -17.31 10.96 4.33
C SER A 132 -16.72 12.17 3.61
N SER A 133 -17.48 13.26 3.59
CA SER A 133 -17.03 14.55 3.06
C SER A 133 -15.68 14.96 3.68
N PRO A 134 -14.73 15.50 2.89
CA PRO A 134 -14.86 15.98 1.51
C PRO A 134 -14.66 14.92 0.42
N TYR A 135 -14.53 13.64 0.79
CA TYR A 135 -14.36 12.55 -0.16
C TYR A 135 -15.70 11.97 -0.58
N SER A 136 -15.70 11.35 -1.75
CA SER A 136 -16.78 10.55 -2.32
C SER A 136 -16.21 9.19 -2.70
N ALA A 137 -17.07 8.18 -2.77
CA ALA A 137 -16.71 6.85 -3.20
C ALA A 137 -17.55 6.45 -4.41
N TYR A 138 -16.95 5.64 -5.29
CA TYR A 138 -17.61 5.05 -6.44
C TYR A 138 -17.04 3.66 -6.70
N SER A 139 -17.85 2.79 -7.28
CA SER A 139 -17.35 1.58 -7.95
C SER A 139 -18.24 1.19 -9.10
N SER A 140 -17.62 0.70 -10.17
CA SER A 140 -18.28 0.12 -11.32
C SER A 140 -18.59 -1.38 -11.17
N THR A 141 -18.18 -2.01 -10.06
CA THR A 141 -18.59 -3.37 -9.69
C THR A 141 -19.14 -3.41 -8.26
N PRO A 142 -19.60 -4.55 -7.72
CA PRO A 142 -19.96 -4.64 -6.31
C PRO A 142 -18.76 -4.37 -5.39
N ALA A 143 -18.54 -3.11 -5.02
CA ALA A 143 -17.53 -2.70 -4.05
C ALA A 143 -18.10 -2.34 -2.68
N ASN A 144 -17.22 -2.40 -1.70
CA ASN A 144 -17.35 -1.70 -0.43
C ASN A 144 -16.15 -0.78 -0.25
N THR A 145 -16.41 0.50 0.02
CA THR A 145 -15.38 1.45 0.45
C THR A 145 -15.59 1.83 1.90
N GLY A 146 -14.50 2.20 2.57
CA GLY A 146 -14.59 2.68 3.94
C GLY A 146 -13.44 3.60 4.31
N GLN A 147 -13.67 4.36 5.37
CA GLN A 147 -12.78 5.38 5.89
C GLN A 147 -12.64 5.22 7.41
N SER A 148 -11.42 5.36 7.91
CA SER A 148 -11.16 5.52 9.34
C SER A 148 -10.10 6.60 9.53
N GLY A 149 -10.51 7.77 10.00
CA GLY A 149 -9.65 8.96 10.02
C GLY A 149 -9.11 9.30 8.63
N GLY A 150 -7.79 9.26 8.47
CA GLY A 150 -7.08 9.51 7.21
C GLY A 150 -6.74 8.25 6.39
N HIS A 151 -7.31 7.09 6.75
CA HIS A 151 -7.12 5.82 6.07
C HIS A 151 -8.35 5.44 5.26
N PHE A 152 -8.12 4.85 4.08
CA PHE A 152 -9.18 4.36 3.19
C PHE A 152 -8.98 2.89 2.88
N THR A 153 -10.09 2.16 2.83
CA THR A 153 -10.14 0.77 2.35
C THR A 153 -11.03 0.73 1.13
N ILE A 154 -10.55 0.10 0.06
CA ILE A 154 -11.36 -0.21 -1.12
C ILE A 154 -11.32 -1.72 -1.28
N THR A 155 -12.47 -2.35 -1.14
CA THR A 155 -12.67 -3.76 -1.46
C THR A 155 -13.56 -3.83 -2.67
N ASP A 156 -12.99 -4.26 -3.79
CA ASP A 156 -13.72 -4.33 -5.04
C ASP A 156 -13.35 -5.59 -5.83
N ALA A 157 -14.25 -6.04 -6.69
CA ALA A 157 -13.94 -7.00 -7.74
C ALA A 157 -13.45 -6.23 -8.99
N GLY A 158 -13.67 -6.81 -10.17
CA GLY A 158 -13.38 -6.17 -11.45
C GLY A 158 -12.27 -6.89 -12.23
N LYS A 159 -12.50 -7.08 -13.52
CA LYS A 159 -11.61 -7.78 -14.45
C LYS A 159 -10.32 -7.00 -14.71
N ASP A 160 -10.42 -5.70 -14.97
CA ASP A 160 -9.28 -4.78 -15.05
C ASP A 160 -9.74 -3.31 -15.23
N ILE A 161 -8.79 -2.38 -15.26
CA ILE A 161 -8.92 -0.98 -15.73
C ILE A 161 -8.18 -0.74 -17.06
N TRP A 162 -7.96 -1.79 -17.85
CA TRP A 162 -7.08 -1.75 -19.02
C TRP A 162 -7.85 -2.03 -20.32
N GLY A 163 -7.50 -1.31 -21.39
CA GLY A 163 -8.18 -1.32 -22.68
C GLY A 163 -7.32 -1.60 -23.91
N ALA A 164 -6.04 -1.98 -23.75
CA ALA A 164 -5.22 -2.38 -24.90
C ALA A 164 -5.16 -3.91 -25.09
N GLY A 165 -4.73 -4.36 -26.26
CA GLY A 165 -4.51 -5.78 -26.54
C GLY A 165 -5.80 -6.60 -26.69
N GLY A 166 -6.91 -5.95 -27.06
CA GLY A 166 -8.23 -6.57 -27.20
C GLY A 166 -9.08 -6.55 -25.93
N GLN A 167 -8.53 -6.03 -24.83
CA GLN A 167 -9.26 -5.73 -23.60
C GLN A 167 -10.06 -4.43 -23.76
N HIS A 168 -11.11 -4.28 -22.96
CA HIS A 168 -11.90 -3.05 -22.88
C HIS A 168 -12.56 -2.94 -21.51
N GLU A 169 -11.74 -3.09 -20.45
CA GLU A 169 -12.22 -3.11 -19.09
C GLU A 169 -11.97 -1.78 -18.38
N ASP A 170 -12.95 -1.35 -17.59
CA ASP A 170 -12.86 -0.17 -16.73
C ASP A 170 -13.61 -0.45 -15.41
N GLU A 171 -13.25 -1.57 -14.79
CA GLU A 171 -13.88 -2.14 -13.61
C GLU A 171 -13.03 -1.85 -12.36
N TYR A 172 -13.48 -0.92 -11.51
CA TYR A 172 -12.71 -0.41 -10.36
C TYR A 172 -13.56 0.18 -9.25
N GLY A 173 -12.92 0.32 -8.09
CA GLY A 173 -13.41 1.03 -6.92
C GLY A 173 -12.50 2.21 -6.62
N THR A 174 -13.07 3.32 -6.17
CA THR A 174 -12.33 4.56 -5.93
C THR A 174 -12.87 5.35 -4.73
N VAL A 175 -11.96 6.06 -4.07
CA VAL A 175 -12.28 7.13 -3.11
C VAL A 175 -11.57 8.39 -3.58
N PHE A 176 -12.33 9.46 -3.80
CA PHE A 176 -11.85 10.64 -4.52
C PHE A 176 -12.49 11.93 -4.04
N ARG A 177 -11.95 13.07 -4.48
CA ARG A 177 -12.58 14.39 -4.35
C ARG A 177 -12.97 14.88 -5.74
N LYS A 178 -14.26 15.20 -5.90
CA LYS A 178 -14.80 15.70 -7.17
C LYS A 178 -14.19 17.07 -7.52
N GLY A 179 -13.75 17.26 -8.76
CA GLY A 179 -13.19 18.50 -9.28
C GLY A 179 -11.95 19.04 -8.53
N ALA A 180 -11.24 18.18 -7.81
CA ALA A 180 -10.14 18.61 -6.94
C ALA A 180 -8.80 18.79 -7.65
N ALA A 181 -8.68 18.35 -8.92
CA ALA A 181 -7.48 18.51 -9.70
C ALA A 181 -7.63 19.55 -10.81
N VAL A 182 -6.82 20.60 -10.70
CA VAL A 182 -6.59 21.65 -11.69
C VAL A 182 -5.10 21.71 -12.06
N ASP A 183 -4.70 22.66 -12.90
CA ASP A 183 -3.28 22.91 -13.16
C ASP A 183 -2.47 23.10 -11.85
N GLY A 184 -1.26 22.53 -11.81
CA GLY A 184 -0.39 22.53 -10.65
C GLY A 184 -0.79 21.54 -9.55
N THR A 185 -1.77 20.67 -9.78
CA THR A 185 -2.22 19.68 -8.78
C THR A 185 -1.30 18.48 -8.70
N SER A 186 -0.97 18.08 -7.47
CA SER A 186 -0.37 16.78 -7.16
C SER A 186 -1.31 15.93 -6.31
N VAL A 187 -1.46 14.67 -6.68
CA VAL A 187 -2.23 13.65 -5.96
C VAL A 187 -1.23 12.64 -5.44
N THR A 188 -1.09 12.51 -4.13
CA THR A 188 -0.20 11.51 -3.51
C THR A 188 -0.96 10.68 -2.50
N ALA A 189 -0.69 9.39 -2.43
CA ALA A 189 -1.12 8.52 -1.33
C ALA A 189 -0.06 7.45 -1.09
N ARG A 190 -0.08 6.85 0.11
CA ARG A 190 0.61 5.61 0.40
C ARG A 190 -0.36 4.46 0.21
N VAL A 191 -0.01 3.50 -0.64
CA VAL A 191 -0.68 2.19 -0.66
C VAL A 191 -0.06 1.39 0.47
N ASP A 192 -0.83 1.08 1.51
CA ASP A 192 -0.35 0.39 2.70
C ASP A 192 -0.34 -1.13 2.47
N SER A 193 -1.40 -1.67 1.87
CA SER A 193 -1.50 -3.07 1.46
C SER A 193 -2.33 -3.23 0.19
N LEU A 194 -2.12 -4.33 -0.52
CA LEU A 194 -2.89 -4.76 -1.67
C LEU A 194 -2.94 -6.30 -1.68
N ASP A 195 -4.16 -6.86 -1.65
CA ASP A 195 -4.35 -8.30 -1.75
C ASP A 195 -3.88 -8.83 -3.11
N LYS A 196 -3.24 -10.00 -3.09
CA LYS A 196 -2.77 -10.68 -4.31
C LYS A 196 -3.88 -11.56 -4.91
N THR A 197 -4.98 -10.95 -5.31
CA THR A 197 -6.03 -11.60 -6.11
C THR A 197 -5.53 -11.97 -7.50
N SER A 198 -4.58 -11.18 -8.03
CA SER A 198 -3.89 -11.40 -9.30
C SER A 198 -2.49 -10.79 -9.24
N GLY A 199 -1.57 -11.24 -10.10
CA GLY A 199 -0.29 -10.55 -10.30
C GLY A 199 -0.46 -9.12 -10.83
N TRP A 200 -1.61 -8.85 -11.47
CA TRP A 200 -2.04 -7.58 -12.03
C TRP A 200 -3.23 -6.96 -11.30
N ALA A 201 -3.50 -7.36 -10.07
CA ALA A 201 -4.31 -6.53 -9.17
C ALA A 201 -3.60 -5.17 -9.02
N LYS A 202 -4.38 -4.08 -8.95
CA LYS A 202 -3.83 -2.71 -8.99
C LYS A 202 -4.38 -1.91 -7.82
N ALA A 203 -3.52 -1.10 -7.21
CA ALA A 203 -3.93 -0.06 -6.26
C ALA A 203 -3.03 1.16 -6.40
N GLY A 204 -3.59 2.37 -6.37
CA GLY A 204 -2.78 3.58 -6.38
C GLY A 204 -3.58 4.86 -6.43
N VAL A 205 -3.03 5.88 -7.09
CA VAL A 205 -3.67 7.20 -7.24
C VAL A 205 -4.08 7.45 -8.68
N VAL A 206 -5.14 8.24 -8.85
CA VAL A 206 -5.81 8.46 -10.14
C VAL A 206 -6.18 9.93 -10.35
N LEU A 207 -6.16 10.34 -11.61
CA LEU A 207 -6.78 11.54 -12.18
C LEU A 207 -7.71 11.12 -13.32
N ARG A 208 -8.94 11.64 -13.33
CA ARG A 208 -9.91 11.43 -14.41
C ARG A 208 -10.92 12.58 -14.49
N ASN A 209 -11.46 12.89 -15.67
CA ASN A 209 -12.43 13.99 -15.79
C ASN A 209 -13.66 13.80 -14.88
N ASP A 210 -14.20 12.59 -14.87
CA ASP A 210 -15.23 12.13 -13.91
C ASP A 210 -14.92 10.68 -13.52
N LEU A 211 -14.75 10.42 -12.23
CA LEU A 211 -14.47 9.07 -11.68
C LEU A 211 -15.74 8.22 -11.48
N THR A 212 -16.91 8.74 -11.84
CA THR A 212 -18.21 8.04 -11.74
C THR A 212 -18.80 7.64 -13.09
N ASP A 213 -18.04 7.86 -14.18
CA ASP A 213 -18.44 7.60 -15.57
C ASP A 213 -17.44 6.62 -16.20
N ASP A 214 -17.45 5.38 -15.70
CA ASP A 214 -16.61 4.29 -16.20
C ASP A 214 -17.00 3.86 -17.62
N GLY A 215 -16.00 3.44 -18.39
CA GLY A 215 -16.13 3.01 -19.77
C GLY A 215 -16.26 4.13 -20.81
N SER A 216 -16.14 5.40 -20.40
CA SER A 216 -16.40 6.55 -21.28
C SER A 216 -15.60 7.81 -20.94
N SER A 217 -15.38 8.10 -19.64
CA SER A 217 -14.82 9.39 -19.21
C SER A 217 -13.33 9.50 -19.56
N PRO A 218 -12.92 10.51 -20.36
CA PRO A 218 -11.54 10.65 -20.81
C PRO A 218 -10.67 11.41 -19.78
N GLY A 219 -9.44 11.74 -20.18
CA GLY A 219 -8.50 12.42 -19.30
C GLY A 219 -8.02 11.51 -18.17
N TYR A 220 -7.85 10.23 -18.45
CA TYR A 220 -7.63 9.19 -17.44
C TYR A 220 -6.14 8.83 -17.30
N ALA A 221 -5.59 9.03 -16.11
CA ALA A 221 -4.24 8.62 -15.75
C ALA A 221 -4.21 8.03 -14.34
N ALA A 222 -3.54 6.90 -14.18
CA ALA A 222 -3.35 6.24 -12.89
C ALA A 222 -1.89 5.83 -12.72
N VAL A 223 -1.36 5.95 -11.50
CA VAL A 223 -0.12 5.26 -11.13
C VAL A 223 -0.43 4.30 -10.00
N VAL A 224 -0.18 3.02 -10.24
CA VAL A 224 -0.62 1.91 -9.42
C VAL A 224 0.53 0.98 -9.09
N VAL A 225 0.54 0.41 -7.89
CA VAL A 225 1.39 -0.73 -7.54
C VAL A 225 0.64 -2.03 -7.80
N THR A 226 1.39 -3.07 -8.12
CA THR A 226 0.88 -4.43 -8.35
C THR A 226 1.63 -5.44 -7.49
N PRO A 227 1.05 -6.60 -7.16
CA PRO A 227 1.74 -7.62 -6.36
C PRO A 227 2.97 -8.25 -7.04
N THR A 228 3.00 -8.26 -8.38
CA THR A 228 4.03 -8.98 -9.16
C THR A 228 4.73 -8.13 -10.23
N ASN A 229 4.13 -7.04 -10.71
CA ASN A 229 4.62 -6.29 -11.89
C ASN A 229 5.18 -4.89 -11.57
N GLY A 230 5.47 -4.61 -10.30
CA GLY A 230 6.02 -3.33 -9.88
C GLY A 230 4.97 -2.21 -9.81
N VAL A 231 5.45 -0.97 -9.89
CA VAL A 231 4.62 0.22 -10.06
C VAL A 231 4.46 0.51 -11.54
N SER A 232 3.23 0.77 -11.99
CA SER A 232 2.86 1.03 -13.37
C SER A 232 2.16 2.39 -13.47
N PHE A 233 2.69 3.29 -14.31
CA PHE A 233 2.01 4.49 -14.75
C PHE A 233 1.23 4.16 -16.01
N GLN A 234 -0.10 4.23 -15.92
CA GLN A 234 -1.05 3.88 -16.98
C GLN A 234 -1.86 5.10 -17.37
N ARG A 235 -2.17 5.23 -18.66
CA ARG A 235 -2.87 6.40 -19.21
C ARG A 235 -3.72 6.04 -20.41
N ASP A 236 -4.79 6.79 -20.57
CA ASP A 236 -5.61 6.88 -21.77
C ASP A 236 -4.91 7.81 -22.78
N SER A 237 -4.46 7.24 -23.90
CA SER A 237 -3.73 7.93 -24.96
C SER A 237 -4.59 8.24 -26.19
N SER A 238 -5.80 7.70 -26.25
CA SER A 238 -6.77 7.85 -27.36
C SER A 238 -7.95 8.77 -27.02
N ALA A 239 -8.13 9.17 -25.76
CA ALA A 239 -9.30 9.87 -25.23
C ALA A 239 -10.62 9.08 -25.39
N ASP A 240 -10.56 7.76 -25.41
CA ASP A 240 -11.75 6.90 -25.43
C ASP A 240 -12.24 6.48 -24.04
N GLY A 241 -11.52 6.88 -22.99
CA GLY A 241 -11.86 6.58 -21.61
C GLY A 241 -11.22 5.30 -21.06
N TYR A 242 -10.34 4.63 -21.82
CA TYR A 242 -9.67 3.40 -21.39
C TYR A 242 -8.15 3.58 -21.31
N LEU A 243 -7.52 2.97 -20.30
CA LEU A 243 -6.06 2.98 -20.19
C LEU A 243 -5.45 2.02 -21.21
N ASP A 244 -4.60 2.52 -22.10
CA ASP A 244 -4.04 1.74 -23.21
C ASP A 244 -2.52 1.87 -23.36
N GLN A 245 -1.90 2.78 -22.59
CA GLN A 245 -0.45 2.96 -22.53
C GLN A 245 0.07 2.82 -21.11
N LEU A 246 1.22 2.14 -20.93
CA LEU A 246 1.85 1.97 -19.63
C LEU A 246 3.37 2.16 -19.63
N THR A 247 3.91 2.49 -18.47
CA THR A 247 5.35 2.45 -18.15
C THR A 247 5.52 1.92 -16.75
N SER A 248 6.36 0.90 -16.56
CA SER A 248 6.49 0.22 -15.27
C SER A 248 7.92 0.24 -14.72
N THR A 249 8.03 0.14 -13.40
CA THR A 249 9.30 -0.15 -12.71
C THR A 249 9.68 -1.63 -12.85
N ALA A 250 10.82 -2.02 -12.30
CA ALA A 250 11.10 -3.43 -12.00
C ALA A 250 10.07 -4.00 -11.01
N ALA A 251 9.86 -5.33 -11.07
CA ALA A 251 8.92 -6.09 -10.24
C ALA A 251 9.27 -6.12 -8.72
N THR A 252 10.41 -5.56 -8.33
CA THR A 252 10.89 -5.53 -6.95
C THR A 252 10.18 -4.49 -6.08
N VAL A 253 9.56 -3.46 -6.68
CA VAL A 253 8.82 -2.44 -5.94
C VAL A 253 7.39 -2.93 -5.66
N LYS A 254 6.99 -3.01 -4.39
CA LYS A 254 5.68 -3.51 -3.95
C LYS A 254 5.10 -2.62 -2.85
N ALA A 255 3.83 -2.81 -2.52
CA ALA A 255 3.25 -2.22 -1.32
C ALA A 255 4.00 -2.74 -0.06
N PRO A 256 4.22 -1.88 0.96
CA PRO A 256 3.79 -0.49 1.03
C PRO A 256 4.65 0.45 0.20
N VAL A 257 4.03 1.38 -0.54
CA VAL A 257 4.72 2.34 -1.41
C VAL A 257 3.93 3.64 -1.56
N TRP A 258 4.63 4.76 -1.66
CA TRP A 258 4.04 6.05 -1.98
C TRP A 258 3.97 6.26 -3.47
N LEU A 259 2.83 6.71 -3.95
CA LEU A 259 2.56 6.95 -5.37
C LEU A 259 2.07 8.38 -5.56
N ARG A 260 2.51 9.03 -6.63
CA ARG A 260 2.15 10.42 -6.92
C ARG A 260 1.96 10.68 -8.40
N LEU A 261 0.84 11.32 -8.75
CA LEU A 261 0.64 12.01 -10.03
C LEU A 261 0.79 13.52 -9.84
N THR A 262 1.43 14.18 -10.80
CA THR A 262 1.50 15.64 -10.86
C THR A 262 0.99 16.11 -12.21
N ARG A 263 -0.05 16.95 -12.18
CA ARG A 263 -0.63 17.63 -13.34
C ARG A 263 0.07 18.99 -13.55
N THR A 264 0.41 19.29 -14.79
CA THR A 264 0.88 20.60 -15.25
C THR A 264 0.23 20.90 -16.60
N ALA A 265 -0.63 21.90 -16.66
CA ALA A 265 -1.57 22.16 -17.74
C ALA A 265 -2.34 20.89 -18.14
N THR A 266 -2.08 20.38 -19.35
CA THR A 266 -2.64 19.14 -19.92
C THR A 266 -1.72 17.93 -19.79
N GLN A 267 -0.58 18.08 -19.11
CA GLN A 267 0.41 17.04 -18.96
C GLN A 267 0.40 16.43 -17.56
N VAL A 268 0.75 15.15 -17.47
CA VAL A 268 0.84 14.38 -16.23
C VAL A 268 2.20 13.69 -16.15
N SER A 269 2.82 13.72 -14.97
CA SER A 269 3.94 12.85 -14.63
C SER A 269 3.60 11.96 -13.42
N ALA A 270 4.17 10.76 -13.40
CA ALA A 270 4.04 9.81 -12.30
C ALA A 270 5.35 9.67 -11.55
N SER A 271 5.28 9.43 -10.24
CA SER A 271 6.44 9.14 -9.40
C SER A 271 6.07 8.20 -8.27
N TYR A 272 7.06 7.49 -7.74
CA TYR A 272 6.91 6.60 -6.59
C TYR A 272 8.02 6.82 -5.56
N SER A 273 7.80 6.38 -4.33
CA SER A 273 8.76 6.48 -3.24
C SER A 273 8.60 5.31 -2.26
N THR A 274 9.71 4.67 -1.89
CA THR A 274 9.74 3.58 -0.89
C THR A 274 10.04 4.06 0.52
N ASP A 275 10.53 5.30 0.68
CA ASP A 275 10.88 5.94 1.96
C ASP A 275 9.87 7.03 2.39
N GLY A 276 8.97 7.44 1.49
CA GLY A 276 8.00 8.53 1.70
C GLY A 276 8.55 9.94 1.52
N THR A 277 9.84 10.08 1.25
CA THR A 277 10.53 11.38 1.14
C THR A 277 11.14 11.60 -0.24
N THR A 278 11.78 10.59 -0.81
CA THR A 278 12.47 10.67 -2.10
C THR A 278 11.58 10.08 -3.18
N PHE A 279 11.08 10.92 -4.08
CA PHE A 279 10.22 10.49 -5.18
C PHE A 279 11.00 10.32 -6.47
N THR A 280 11.03 9.09 -6.99
CA THR A 280 11.61 8.76 -8.29
C THR A 280 10.53 8.87 -9.36
N GLN A 281 10.78 9.64 -10.42
CA GLN A 281 9.84 9.75 -11.54
C GLN A 281 9.79 8.44 -12.35
N LEU A 282 8.58 8.05 -12.74
CA LEU A 282 8.31 6.88 -13.57
C LEU A 282 8.03 7.33 -15.01
N GLY A 283 9.00 7.11 -15.89
CA GLY A 283 8.90 7.54 -17.29
C GLY A 283 8.97 9.06 -17.49
N SER A 284 8.65 9.50 -18.72
CA SER A 284 8.54 10.92 -19.06
C SER A 284 7.17 11.49 -18.70
N LYS A 285 7.10 12.82 -18.57
CA LYS A 285 5.84 13.56 -18.51
C LYS A 285 5.12 13.44 -19.86
N VAL A 286 3.80 13.29 -19.83
CA VAL A 286 2.99 13.02 -21.03
C VAL A 286 1.75 13.89 -21.10
N THR A 287 1.36 14.26 -22.31
CA THR A 287 0.10 14.94 -22.57
C THR A 287 -1.05 13.96 -22.47
N LEU A 288 -2.10 14.33 -21.75
CA LEU A 288 -3.32 13.54 -21.61
C LEU A 288 -4.41 14.13 -22.50
N PRO A 289 -4.82 13.45 -23.59
CA PRO A 289 -5.84 13.94 -24.49
C PRO A 289 -7.18 14.16 -23.77
N SER A 290 -7.94 15.17 -24.21
CA SER A 290 -9.27 15.51 -23.67
C SER A 290 -9.32 15.74 -22.15
N MET A 291 -8.19 16.10 -21.52
CA MET A 291 -8.14 16.50 -20.11
C MET A 291 -8.96 17.79 -19.88
N ALA A 292 -9.96 17.71 -19.00
CA ALA A 292 -10.80 18.84 -18.64
C ALA A 292 -10.07 19.86 -17.74
N THR A 293 -10.60 21.09 -17.65
CA THR A 293 -10.04 22.15 -16.80
C THR A 293 -9.99 21.74 -15.33
N THR A 294 -11.00 21.02 -14.86
CA THR A 294 -11.07 20.37 -13.54
C THR A 294 -11.24 18.87 -13.73
N GLN A 295 -10.59 18.09 -12.89
CA GLN A 295 -10.68 16.63 -12.84
C GLN A 295 -10.95 16.15 -11.42
N ASP A 296 -11.49 14.94 -11.33
CA ASP A 296 -11.56 14.19 -10.09
C ASP A 296 -10.17 13.59 -9.77
N ALA A 297 -9.88 13.49 -8.48
CA ALA A 297 -8.60 13.02 -7.99
C ALA A 297 -8.77 12.16 -6.74
N GLY A 298 -8.05 11.05 -6.66
CA GLY A 298 -8.22 10.13 -5.55
C GLY A 298 -7.31 8.91 -5.57
N VAL A 299 -7.76 7.87 -4.87
CA VAL A 299 -7.20 6.52 -4.88
C VAL A 299 -8.10 5.56 -5.65
N ILE A 300 -7.51 4.55 -6.28
CA ILE A 300 -8.21 3.58 -7.13
C ILE A 300 -7.71 2.16 -6.85
N HIS A 301 -8.60 1.17 -6.99
CA HIS A 301 -8.31 -0.25 -6.88
C HIS A 301 -9.09 -1.07 -7.91
N THR A 302 -8.47 -2.10 -8.47
CA THR A 302 -9.14 -3.21 -9.17
C THR A 302 -8.52 -4.54 -8.74
N ALA A 303 -9.35 -5.54 -8.47
CA ALA A 303 -8.86 -6.87 -8.07
C ALA A 303 -8.25 -7.67 -9.23
N HIS A 304 -8.52 -7.27 -10.47
CA HIS A 304 -8.16 -8.02 -11.66
C HIS A 304 -8.66 -9.49 -11.56
N SER A 305 -9.87 -9.64 -11.06
CA SER A 305 -10.52 -10.90 -10.72
C SER A 305 -12.02 -10.67 -10.50
N THR A 306 -12.83 -11.69 -10.77
CA THR A 306 -14.24 -11.69 -10.36
C THR A 306 -14.43 -11.88 -8.86
N THR A 307 -13.38 -12.30 -8.14
CA THR A 307 -13.35 -12.35 -6.68
C THR A 307 -12.80 -11.05 -6.13
N ALA A 308 -13.53 -10.43 -5.20
CA ALA A 308 -13.12 -9.17 -4.60
C ALA A 308 -11.79 -9.31 -3.83
N GLY A 309 -10.92 -8.32 -4.01
CA GLY A 309 -9.71 -8.09 -3.25
C GLY A 309 -9.80 -6.76 -2.52
N SER A 310 -8.90 -6.52 -1.58
CA SER A 310 -8.83 -5.25 -0.86
C SER A 310 -7.49 -4.54 -1.08
N ALA A 311 -7.56 -3.21 -1.11
CA ALA A 311 -6.42 -2.33 -0.99
C ALA A 311 -6.66 -1.32 0.14
N THR A 312 -5.61 -1.02 0.90
CA THR A 312 -5.65 0.00 1.95
C THR A 312 -4.71 1.15 1.63
N PHE A 313 -5.13 2.35 1.98
CA PHE A 313 -4.45 3.59 1.66
C PHE A 313 -4.35 4.49 2.89
N SER A 314 -3.27 5.25 2.97
CA SER A 314 -3.10 6.32 3.94
C SER A 314 -2.52 7.56 3.28
N ASN A 315 -2.61 8.69 3.98
CA ASN A 315 -1.96 9.94 3.58
C ASN A 315 -2.35 10.43 2.17
N LEU A 316 -3.62 10.23 1.78
CA LEU A 316 -4.14 10.85 0.56
C LEU A 316 -4.08 12.38 0.71
N ARG A 317 -3.26 13.01 -0.13
CA ARG A 317 -3.12 14.45 -0.25
C ARG A 317 -3.35 14.87 -1.69
N ILE A 318 -4.28 15.81 -1.88
CA ILE A 318 -4.56 16.45 -3.16
C ILE A 318 -4.24 17.94 -2.94
N VAL A 319 -3.11 18.36 -3.49
CA VAL A 319 -2.52 19.68 -3.24
C VAL A 319 -2.32 20.38 -4.57
N THR A 320 -2.89 21.57 -4.71
CA THR A 320 -2.66 22.46 -5.85
C THR A 320 -1.58 23.47 -5.48
N SER A 321 -0.47 23.46 -6.23
CA SER A 321 0.59 24.46 -6.07
C SER A 321 0.13 25.80 -6.66
N PRO A 322 0.19 26.93 -5.92
CA PRO A 322 0.08 28.27 -6.51
C PRO A 322 1.27 28.66 -7.41
N TYR A 323 2.31 27.82 -7.52
CA TYR A 323 3.52 28.08 -8.30
C TYR A 323 3.64 27.10 -9.48
N GLU A 324 3.91 27.65 -10.67
CA GLU A 324 4.30 26.97 -11.90
C GLU A 324 5.80 26.70 -11.91
N ALA A 325 6.24 25.64 -12.61
CA ALA A 325 7.66 25.34 -12.83
C ALA A 325 8.04 25.77 -14.25
N TYR A 326 9.04 26.64 -14.40
CA TYR A 326 9.71 26.88 -15.69
C TYR A 326 11.11 26.30 -15.62
N SER A 327 11.53 25.54 -16.64
CA SER A 327 12.84 24.90 -16.61
C SER A 327 13.30 24.53 -18.02
N SER A 328 14.60 24.72 -18.29
CA SER A 328 15.24 24.24 -19.52
C SER A 328 15.52 22.72 -19.49
N ILE A 329 15.34 22.08 -18.32
CA ILE A 329 15.39 20.63 -18.09
C ILE A 329 14.12 20.13 -17.38
N PRO A 330 13.79 18.83 -17.34
CA PRO A 330 12.61 18.35 -16.61
C PRO A 330 12.66 18.71 -15.10
N ALA A 331 11.77 19.60 -14.66
CA ALA A 331 11.57 19.96 -13.25
C ALA A 331 10.07 19.99 -12.90
N ALA A 332 9.75 19.65 -11.66
CA ALA A 332 8.41 19.77 -11.09
C ALA A 332 8.48 20.54 -9.77
N VAL A 333 7.45 21.33 -9.50
CA VAL A 333 7.23 21.94 -8.19
C VAL A 333 6.45 20.95 -7.32
N SER A 334 6.96 20.71 -6.12
CA SER A 334 6.26 19.97 -5.07
C SER A 334 6.06 20.90 -3.89
N GLN A 335 4.88 20.81 -3.26
CA GLN A 335 4.61 21.48 -1.99
C GLN A 335 4.27 20.47 -0.91
N SER A 336 4.87 20.67 0.27
CA SER A 336 4.56 19.93 1.48
C SER A 336 4.55 20.93 2.64
N GLY A 337 3.36 21.23 3.17
CA GLY A 337 3.20 22.32 4.15
C GLY A 337 3.53 23.67 3.54
N GLN A 338 4.41 24.44 4.19
CA GLN A 338 4.90 25.74 3.67
C GLN A 338 6.19 25.64 2.82
N VAL A 339 6.68 24.42 2.56
CA VAL A 339 7.91 24.22 1.79
C VAL A 339 7.58 24.02 0.32
N THR A 340 8.17 24.85 -0.54
CA THR A 340 8.14 24.71 -1.99
C THR A 340 9.49 24.16 -2.46
N SER A 341 9.47 23.02 -3.15
CA SER A 341 10.67 22.34 -3.63
C SER A 341 10.62 22.16 -5.15
N LEU A 342 11.75 22.36 -5.82
CA LEU A 342 11.95 21.98 -7.22
C LEU A 342 12.66 20.63 -7.28
N THR A 343 12.21 19.72 -8.13
CA THR A 343 12.81 18.37 -8.25
C THR A 343 14.21 18.36 -8.86
N ASN A 344 14.60 19.43 -9.54
CA ASN A 344 15.93 19.60 -10.12
C ASN A 344 16.19 21.11 -10.27
N ALA A 345 17.37 21.61 -9.89
CA ALA A 345 17.73 23.03 -9.99
C ALA A 345 18.56 23.38 -11.25
N GLY A 346 18.92 22.37 -12.06
CA GLY A 346 19.96 22.51 -13.07
C GLY A 346 21.35 22.58 -12.45
N ILE A 347 22.37 22.26 -13.25
CA ILE A 347 23.77 22.47 -12.87
C ILE A 347 24.26 23.71 -13.61
N ALA A 348 24.63 24.76 -12.87
CA ALA A 348 25.41 25.86 -13.42
C ALA A 348 26.91 25.55 -13.28
N VAL A 349 27.53 24.95 -14.30
CA VAL A 349 29.01 24.92 -14.39
C VAL A 349 29.47 26.17 -15.12
N TRP A 350 30.21 27.05 -14.44
CA TRP A 350 30.97 28.10 -15.12
C TRP A 350 32.13 27.46 -15.89
N GLY A 351 31.88 27.07 -17.14
CA GLY A 351 32.94 26.71 -18.08
C GLY A 351 33.57 27.98 -18.66
N SER A 352 34.87 28.19 -18.49
CA SER A 352 35.60 29.19 -19.27
C SER A 352 35.75 28.67 -20.72
N GLY A 353 34.79 28.98 -21.59
CA GLY A 353 34.81 28.58 -23.00
C GLY A 353 33.46 28.72 -23.72
N THR A 354 33.35 28.23 -24.95
CA THR A 354 32.13 28.27 -25.80
C THR A 354 31.05 27.25 -25.40
N ALA A 355 31.15 26.66 -24.21
CA ALA A 355 30.13 25.76 -23.66
C ALA A 355 29.30 26.57 -22.64
N TYR A 356 28.12 27.02 -23.08
CA TYR A 356 27.10 27.57 -22.19
C TYR A 356 26.09 26.44 -21.93
N ASP A 357 26.08 25.90 -20.71
CA ASP A 357 24.94 25.11 -20.22
C ASP A 357 24.09 26.05 -19.35
N ASP A 358 22.96 26.53 -19.90
CA ASP A 358 21.96 27.32 -19.20
C ASP A 358 20.82 26.43 -18.68
N GLU A 359 21.20 25.36 -17.98
CA GLU A 359 20.24 24.53 -17.26
C GLU A 359 19.77 25.26 -15.99
N TYR A 360 18.51 25.67 -15.96
CA TYR A 360 17.89 26.30 -14.79
C TYR A 360 16.46 25.79 -14.62
N SER A 361 15.99 25.84 -13.37
CA SER A 361 14.57 25.72 -13.06
C SER A 361 14.14 26.81 -12.08
N ALA A 362 12.89 27.24 -12.20
CA ALA A 362 12.30 28.27 -11.37
C ALA A 362 10.86 27.89 -11.02
N ALA A 363 10.48 28.14 -9.77
CA ALA A 363 9.09 28.17 -9.34
C ALA A 363 8.60 29.62 -9.45
N TYR A 364 7.55 29.87 -10.24
CA TYR A 364 7.00 31.21 -10.44
C TYR A 364 5.48 31.22 -10.31
N ARG A 365 4.88 32.39 -10.15
CA ARG A 365 3.42 32.57 -10.11
C ARG A 365 3.03 33.68 -11.06
N THR A 366 2.20 33.38 -12.05
CA THR A 366 1.66 34.38 -12.97
C THR A 366 0.73 35.34 -12.22
N GLY A 367 0.89 36.66 -12.43
CA GLY A 367 0.04 37.70 -11.83
C GLY A 367 0.42 38.22 -10.44
N ALA A 368 1.53 37.75 -9.82
CA ALA A 368 2.05 38.28 -8.56
C ALA A 368 3.08 39.42 -8.74
N ALA A 369 2.97 40.22 -9.82
CA ALA A 369 3.86 41.35 -10.07
C ALA A 369 3.47 42.57 -9.22
N GLY A 370 3.67 42.45 -7.90
CA GLY A 370 3.93 43.56 -7.00
C GLY A 370 5.37 43.40 -6.51
N THR A 371 6.29 44.20 -7.06
CA THR A 371 7.71 44.38 -6.67
C THR A 371 8.35 43.26 -5.84
N SER A 372 9.17 42.42 -6.50
CA SER A 372 10.11 41.45 -5.94
C SER A 372 9.51 40.25 -5.19
N SER A 373 9.36 39.12 -5.89
CA SER A 373 9.38 37.79 -5.24
C SER A 373 10.79 37.22 -5.37
N THR A 374 11.55 37.22 -4.28
CA THR A 374 12.85 36.55 -4.20
C THR A 374 12.60 35.06 -3.95
N VAL A 375 12.91 34.20 -4.91
CA VAL A 375 12.93 32.75 -4.71
C VAL A 375 14.28 32.39 -4.10
N THR A 376 14.29 31.95 -2.83
CA THR A 376 15.50 31.44 -2.18
C THR A 376 15.74 30.00 -2.65
N SER A 377 16.62 29.80 -3.62
CA SER A 377 17.17 28.48 -3.93
C SER A 377 18.24 28.14 -2.88
N ALA A 378 17.91 27.25 -1.94
CA ALA A 378 18.92 26.66 -1.08
C ALA A 378 19.70 25.61 -1.89
N SER A 379 20.78 26.04 -2.57
CA SER A 379 21.79 25.11 -3.06
C SER A 379 22.76 24.82 -1.92
N THR A 380 22.73 23.59 -1.39
CA THR A 380 23.83 23.08 -0.58
C THR A 380 24.98 22.74 -1.54
N VAL A 381 25.79 23.73 -1.90
CA VAL A 381 27.02 23.48 -2.66
C VAL A 381 27.99 22.74 -1.74
N GLY A 382 28.15 21.44 -1.98
CA GLY A 382 29.22 20.65 -1.40
C GLY A 382 30.59 21.16 -1.88
N THR A 383 31.38 21.67 -0.95
CA THR A 383 32.84 21.91 -0.97
C THR A 383 33.45 22.42 -2.28
N THR A 384 33.83 23.70 -2.26
CA THR A 384 34.77 24.35 -3.17
C THR A 384 36.07 23.55 -3.34
N PRO A 385 36.51 23.21 -4.57
CA PRO A 385 37.90 22.85 -4.81
C PRO A 385 38.75 24.12 -4.70
N THR A 386 39.74 24.12 -3.82
CA THR A 386 40.77 25.16 -3.76
C THR A 386 41.56 25.19 -5.06
N VAL A 387 41.46 26.30 -5.81
CA VAL A 387 42.34 26.58 -6.95
C VAL A 387 43.65 27.16 -6.41
N GLY A 388 44.74 26.42 -6.55
CA GLY A 388 46.09 26.90 -6.23
C GLY A 388 46.56 28.00 -7.21
N PRO A 389 47.49 28.88 -6.79
CA PRO A 389 47.94 29.99 -7.63
C PRO A 389 48.73 29.49 -8.84
N LYS A 390 48.49 30.12 -9.99
CA LYS A 390 49.16 29.85 -11.27
C LYS A 390 50.62 30.32 -11.21
N PRO A 391 51.63 29.51 -11.60
CA PRO A 391 53.01 29.97 -11.69
C PRO A 391 53.17 30.99 -12.83
N ALA A 392 54.07 31.97 -12.59
CA ALA A 392 54.34 33.13 -13.43
C ALA A 392 54.94 32.79 -14.80
#